data_AF-A9GL82-F1
#
_entry.id   AF-A9GL82-F1
#
_cell.length_a   1.000
_cell.length_b   1.000
_cell.length_c   1.000
_cell.angle_alpha   90.00
_cell.angle_beta   90.00
_cell.angle_gamma   90.00
#
_symmetry.space_group_name_H-M   'P 1'
#
loop_
_entity.id
_entity.type
_entity.pdbx_description
1 polymer ?
#
loop_
_entity_poly.entity_id
_entity_poly.type
_entity_poly.pdbx_seq_one_letter_code
_entity_poly.pdbx_strand_id
1 'polypeptide(L)'
;MTGVAVIPPEERDALARLTPLLGARASVAPDRPCAPTPVALVEQIVNGSEDAERARAFARGLGEVIRAVADNFPDNIFWDVDYLACCLWQAGSAPAIGDFARRVVSLCLGFGNKSKLRFRYAHDFLYGYDWARWVMRKPEERAGIGPFDVSFFDYLDGRQRALVELVASNDRKYSQLNGREYRNPFSFIREPPEESQLHCLLAQVDLIPLKAWRLDGERRWDLPFTDLRAKLADRLGLSRGEGR
;
A
#
# COMPACT_ATOMS: atom_id res chain seq x y z
N MET A 1 32.52 -12.18 19.40
CA MET A 1 31.41 -11.46 20.04
C MET A 1 30.62 -10.79 18.94
N THR A 2 29.56 -11.43 18.46
CA THR A 2 28.72 -10.94 17.36
C THR A 2 27.70 -9.97 17.92
N GLY A 3 27.90 -8.67 17.69
CA GLY A 3 26.91 -7.66 18.03
C GLY A 3 25.71 -7.82 17.10
N VAL A 4 24.59 -8.29 17.63
CA VAL A 4 23.31 -8.19 16.93
C VAL A 4 22.94 -6.70 16.97
N ALA A 5 22.71 -6.01 15.84
CA ALA A 5 21.99 -4.73 15.94
C ALA A 5 20.60 -5.01 16.50
N VAL A 6 20.41 -4.60 17.75
CA VAL A 6 19.15 -4.72 18.45
C VAL A 6 18.37 -3.45 18.15
N ILE A 7 17.18 -3.61 17.56
CA ILE A 7 16.17 -2.54 17.54
C ILE A 7 16.07 -2.01 18.98
N PRO A 8 16.27 -0.70 19.24
CA PRO A 8 16.22 -0.19 20.60
C PRO A 8 14.94 -0.63 21.31
N PRO A 9 14.99 -1.08 22.58
CA PRO A 9 13.82 -1.64 23.28
C PRO A 9 12.59 -0.74 23.21
N GLU A 10 12.78 0.58 23.34
CA GLU A 10 11.70 1.57 23.23
C GLU A 10 10.97 1.52 21.87
N GLU A 11 11.72 1.36 20.77
CA GLU A 11 11.15 1.27 19.42
C GLU A 11 10.47 -0.07 19.18
N ARG A 12 11.06 -1.14 19.73
CA ARG A 12 10.47 -2.48 19.69
C ARG A 12 9.13 -2.51 20.39
N ASP A 13 9.04 -1.90 21.58
CA ASP A 13 7.80 -1.79 22.34
C ASP A 13 6.79 -0.89 21.61
N ALA A 14 7.25 0.20 20.99
CA ALA A 14 6.41 1.07 20.18
C ALA A 14 5.79 0.33 18.99
N LEU A 15 6.56 -0.50 18.30
CA LEU A 15 6.09 -1.37 17.21
C LEU A 15 5.13 -2.45 17.70
N ALA A 16 5.43 -3.09 18.85
CA ALA A 16 4.58 -4.12 19.43
C ALA A 16 3.17 -3.58 19.69
N ARG A 17 3.07 -2.34 20.21
CA ARG A 17 1.81 -1.63 20.45
C ARG A 17 0.99 -1.35 19.19
N LEU A 18 1.57 -1.45 17.98
CA LEU A 18 0.84 -1.28 16.73
C LEU A 18 0.10 -2.53 16.29
N THR A 19 0.52 -3.73 16.74
CA THR A 19 -0.07 -5.01 16.32
C THR A 19 -1.60 -5.04 16.38
N PRO A 20 -2.26 -4.53 17.44
CA PRO A 20 -3.73 -4.49 17.50
C PRO A 20 -4.39 -3.64 16.42
N LEU A 21 -3.71 -2.60 15.90
CA LEU A 21 -4.23 -1.74 14.83
C LEU A 21 -4.38 -2.49 13.49
N LEU A 22 -3.65 -3.60 13.32
CA LEU A 22 -3.70 -4.41 12.11
C LEU A 22 -4.84 -5.45 12.15
N GLY A 23 -5.63 -5.50 13.22
CA GLY A 23 -6.74 -6.44 13.37
C GLY A 23 -6.30 -7.90 13.21
N ALA A 24 -6.94 -8.63 12.28
CA ALA A 24 -6.58 -10.01 11.95
C ALA A 24 -5.22 -10.15 11.24
N ARG A 25 -4.57 -9.03 10.86
CA ARG A 25 -3.36 -8.98 10.03
C ARG A 25 -3.51 -9.81 8.76
N ALA A 26 -4.68 -9.78 8.11
CA ALA A 26 -4.91 -10.63 6.96
C ALA A 26 -3.83 -10.37 5.88
N SER A 27 -3.47 -11.43 5.17
CA SER A 27 -2.51 -11.39 4.07
C SER A 27 -3.15 -12.04 2.85
N VAL A 28 -2.85 -11.52 1.67
CA VAL A 28 -3.26 -12.17 0.41
C VAL A 28 -2.25 -13.24 -0.03
N ALA A 29 -1.14 -13.42 0.70
CA ALA A 29 -0.14 -14.43 0.41
C ALA A 29 -0.77 -15.83 0.39
N PRO A 30 -0.63 -16.62 -0.70
CA PRO A 30 -1.29 -17.92 -0.81
C PRO A 30 -0.90 -18.93 0.29
N ASP A 31 0.30 -18.80 0.83
CA ASP A 31 0.92 -19.69 1.82
C ASP A 31 0.94 -19.11 3.24
N ARG A 32 0.44 -17.87 3.42
CA ARG A 32 0.54 -17.15 4.69
C ARG A 32 -0.77 -16.43 5.00
N PRO A 33 -1.57 -16.91 5.98
CA PRO A 33 -2.88 -16.31 6.28
C PRO A 33 -2.77 -14.94 6.97
N CYS A 34 -1.65 -14.67 7.65
CA CYS A 34 -1.43 -13.42 8.37
C CYS A 34 -0.08 -12.77 7.99
N ALA A 35 -0.11 -11.48 7.71
CA ALA A 35 1.07 -10.64 7.57
C ALA A 35 1.88 -10.64 8.89
N PRO A 36 3.21 -10.47 8.83
CA PRO A 36 4.06 -10.46 10.01
C PRO A 36 3.65 -9.32 10.97
N THR A 37 3.99 -9.48 12.25
CA THR A 37 3.85 -8.36 13.18
C THR A 37 4.87 -7.28 12.81
N PRO A 38 4.64 -6.01 13.17
CA PRO A 38 5.59 -4.93 12.88
C PRO A 38 6.98 -5.21 13.46
N VAL A 39 7.04 -5.80 14.67
CA VAL A 39 8.30 -6.22 15.31
C VAL A 39 8.99 -7.32 14.49
N ALA A 40 8.26 -8.39 14.14
CA ALA A 40 8.84 -9.50 13.39
C ALA A 40 9.36 -9.07 12.02
N LEU A 41 8.66 -8.16 11.34
CA LEU A 41 9.08 -7.65 10.04
C LEU A 41 10.37 -6.81 10.15
N VAL A 42 10.49 -5.95 11.16
CA VAL A 42 11.72 -5.17 11.37
C VAL A 42 12.88 -6.09 11.77
N GLU A 43 12.65 -7.04 12.68
CA GLU A 43 13.66 -8.03 13.09
C GLU A 43 14.16 -8.85 11.89
N GLN A 44 13.26 -9.23 10.98
CA GLN A 44 13.59 -9.96 9.75
C GLN A 44 14.45 -9.13 8.79
N ILE A 45 14.12 -7.84 8.58
CA ILE A 45 14.81 -6.98 7.60
C ILE A 45 16.15 -6.45 8.12
N VAL A 46 16.23 -6.09 9.41
CA VAL A 46 17.43 -5.52 10.03
C VAL A 46 18.47 -6.60 10.37
N ASN A 47 18.10 -7.88 10.32
CA ASN A 47 18.94 -9.00 10.73
C ASN A 47 20.38 -8.88 10.19
N GLY A 48 21.35 -8.86 11.11
CA GLY A 48 22.78 -8.75 10.77
C GLY A 48 23.30 -7.34 10.46
N SER A 49 22.47 -6.29 10.55
CA SER A 49 22.96 -4.90 10.54
C SER A 49 23.75 -4.61 11.82
N GLU A 50 24.63 -3.60 11.77
CA GLU A 50 25.31 -3.02 12.95
C GLU A 50 24.94 -1.54 13.15
N ASP A 51 24.12 -0.98 12.26
CA ASP A 51 23.76 0.44 12.25
C ASP A 51 22.49 0.69 13.09
N ALA A 52 22.70 0.99 14.37
CA ALA A 52 21.63 1.22 15.34
C ALA A 52 20.80 2.48 15.02
N GLU A 53 21.41 3.52 14.43
CA GLU A 53 20.70 4.75 14.07
C GLU A 53 19.73 4.48 12.91
N ARG A 54 20.21 3.80 11.87
CA ARG A 54 19.39 3.37 10.74
C ARG A 54 18.30 2.40 11.16
N ALA A 55 18.60 1.43 12.02
CA ALA A 55 17.60 0.51 12.57
C ALA A 55 16.50 1.23 13.35
N ARG A 56 16.87 2.23 14.17
CA ARG A 56 15.91 3.10 14.87
C ARG A 56 15.05 3.91 13.90
N ALA A 57 15.67 4.54 12.90
CA ALA A 57 14.96 5.31 11.88
C ALA A 57 13.97 4.44 11.11
N PHE A 58 14.36 3.21 10.77
CA PHE A 58 13.50 2.24 10.09
C PHE A 58 12.31 1.81 10.95
N ALA A 59 12.54 1.44 12.21
CA ALA A 59 11.48 1.09 13.15
C ALA A 59 10.46 2.24 13.31
N ARG A 60 10.94 3.47 13.48
CA ARG A 60 10.09 4.68 13.56
C ARG A 60 9.31 4.91 12.28
N GLY A 61 9.99 4.92 11.14
CA GLY A 61 9.39 5.19 9.84
C GLY A 61 8.31 4.16 9.48
N LEU A 62 8.57 2.86 9.71
CA LEU A 62 7.57 1.81 9.50
C LEU A 62 6.38 2.00 10.44
N GLY A 63 6.63 2.32 11.71
CA GLY A 63 5.58 2.60 12.67
C GLY A 63 4.71 3.79 12.29
N GLU A 64 5.30 4.86 11.74
CA GLU A 64 4.58 6.02 11.21
C GLU A 64 3.71 5.65 10.00
N VAL A 65 4.25 4.87 9.06
CA VAL A 65 3.51 4.37 7.90
C VAL A 65 2.31 3.51 8.31
N ILE A 66 2.51 2.56 9.23
CA ILE A 66 1.42 1.70 9.73
C ILE A 66 0.32 2.52 10.39
N ARG A 67 0.67 3.48 11.23
CA ARG A 67 -0.33 4.38 11.85
C ARG A 67 -1.07 5.19 10.80
N ALA A 68 -0.36 5.73 9.80
CA ALA A 68 -0.99 6.50 8.73
C ALA A 68 -1.95 5.64 7.91
N VAL A 69 -1.60 4.38 7.59
CA VAL A 69 -2.51 3.46 6.90
C VAL A 69 -3.74 3.16 7.76
N ALA A 70 -3.56 2.78 9.03
CA ALA A 70 -4.67 2.47 9.93
C ALA A 70 -5.65 3.65 10.12
N ASP A 71 -5.09 4.85 10.26
CA ASP A 71 -5.86 6.07 10.53
C ASP A 71 -6.60 6.61 9.29
N ASN A 72 -6.00 6.48 8.11
CA ASN A 72 -6.56 7.00 6.86
C ASN A 72 -7.39 5.96 6.09
N PHE A 73 -7.19 4.67 6.34
CA PHE A 73 -7.90 3.56 5.71
C PHE A 73 -8.39 2.59 6.80
N PRO A 74 -9.40 2.98 7.61
CA PRO A 74 -9.83 2.21 8.77
C PRO A 74 -10.41 0.83 8.41
N ASP A 75 -10.86 0.65 7.17
CA ASP A 75 -11.35 -0.62 6.66
C ASP A 75 -10.24 -1.42 5.96
N ASN A 76 -8.97 -1.01 6.02
CA ASN A 76 -7.86 -1.72 5.39
C ASN A 76 -7.77 -3.16 5.91
N ILE A 77 -7.87 -4.12 4.99
CA ILE A 77 -8.04 -5.53 5.34
C ILE A 77 -6.67 -6.20 5.40
N PHE A 78 -5.88 -5.98 4.35
CA PHE A 78 -4.63 -6.68 4.15
C PHE A 78 -3.43 -5.82 4.53
N TRP A 79 -2.48 -6.44 5.23
CA TRP A 79 -1.34 -5.76 5.85
C TRP A 79 0.00 -6.23 5.27
N ASP A 80 0.00 -6.64 4.01
CA ASP A 80 1.19 -7.05 3.25
C ASP A 80 2.08 -5.84 2.93
N VAL A 81 2.79 -5.36 3.95
CA VAL A 81 3.71 -4.22 3.87
C VAL A 81 5.17 -4.67 3.78
N ASP A 82 5.43 -5.96 3.60
CA ASP A 82 6.77 -6.56 3.60
C ASP A 82 7.70 -5.87 2.59
N TYR A 83 7.24 -5.74 1.34
CA TYR A 83 8.05 -5.10 0.31
C TYR A 83 8.23 -3.60 0.54
N LEU A 84 7.18 -2.91 0.97
CA LEU A 84 7.26 -1.49 1.33
C LEU A 84 8.29 -1.26 2.45
N ALA A 85 8.31 -2.13 3.47
CA ALA A 85 9.28 -2.10 4.54
C ALA A 85 10.70 -2.38 4.02
N CYS A 86 10.85 -3.29 3.05
CA CYS A 86 12.14 -3.52 2.39
C CYS A 86 12.63 -2.26 1.65
N CYS A 87 11.77 -1.61 0.85
CA CYS A 87 12.11 -0.36 0.17
C CYS A 87 12.44 0.77 1.14
N LEU A 88 11.69 0.88 2.24
CA LEU A 88 11.96 1.83 3.30
C LEU A 88 13.36 1.60 3.89
N TRP A 89 13.74 0.36 4.22
CA TRP A 89 15.09 0.04 4.68
C TRP A 89 16.16 0.35 3.62
N GLN A 90 15.89 0.02 2.35
CA GLN A 90 16.79 0.24 1.22
C GLN A 90 17.01 1.72 0.88
N ALA A 91 16.18 2.65 1.38
CA ALA A 91 16.41 4.09 1.26
C ALA A 91 17.78 4.52 1.82
N GLY A 92 18.40 3.70 2.68
CA GLY A 92 19.79 3.86 3.10
C GLY A 92 19.90 4.57 4.44
N SER A 93 20.37 5.81 4.45
CA SER A 93 20.66 6.53 5.69
C SER A 93 19.40 6.83 6.53
N ALA A 94 19.58 7.06 7.83
CA ALA A 94 18.48 7.43 8.72
C ALA A 94 17.64 8.64 8.22
N PRO A 95 18.24 9.73 7.69
CA PRO A 95 17.47 10.82 7.07
C PRO A 95 16.65 10.36 5.85
N ALA A 96 17.23 9.56 4.95
CA ALA A 96 16.57 9.09 3.74
C ALA A 96 15.38 8.17 4.06
N ILE A 97 15.51 7.31 5.08
CA ILE A 97 14.42 6.51 5.63
C ILE A 97 13.30 7.41 6.13
N GLY A 98 13.64 8.46 6.89
CA GLY A 98 12.66 9.43 7.39
C GLY A 98 11.93 10.17 6.26
N ASP A 99 12.65 10.60 5.22
CA ASP A 99 12.06 11.24 4.04
C ASP A 99 11.10 10.30 3.29
N PHE A 100 11.51 9.05 3.09
CA PHE A 100 10.68 8.03 2.45
C PHE A 100 9.39 7.80 3.25
N ALA A 101 9.50 7.59 4.56
CA ALA A 101 8.33 7.38 5.43
C ALA A 101 7.38 8.58 5.38
N ARG A 102 7.91 9.81 5.47
CA ARG A 102 7.10 11.04 5.34
C ARG A 102 6.35 11.13 4.02
N ARG A 103 6.97 10.74 2.90
CA ARG A 103 6.29 10.71 1.59
C ARG A 103 5.12 9.72 1.59
N VAL A 104 5.32 8.50 2.10
CA VAL A 104 4.25 7.50 2.20
C VAL A 104 3.12 7.97 3.12
N VAL A 105 3.44 8.58 4.26
CA VAL A 105 2.45 9.16 5.18
C VAL A 105 1.65 10.29 4.51
N SER A 106 2.33 11.18 3.77
CA SER A 106 1.68 12.26 3.00
C SER A 106 0.69 11.70 1.98
N LEU A 107 1.06 10.64 1.26
CA LEU A 107 0.16 9.94 0.33
C LEU A 107 -1.06 9.34 1.06
N CYS A 108 -0.87 8.71 2.23
CA CYS A 108 -2.00 8.18 3.01
C CYS A 108 -2.99 9.29 3.40
N LEU A 109 -2.49 10.42 3.90
CA LEU A 109 -3.29 11.60 4.24
C LEU A 109 -4.00 12.18 3.01
N GLY A 110 -3.33 12.16 1.86
CA GLY A 110 -3.82 12.74 0.62
C GLY A 110 -4.93 11.95 -0.07
N PHE A 111 -4.92 10.62 0.07
CA PHE A 111 -5.87 9.73 -0.60
C PHE A 111 -6.95 9.15 0.31
N GLY A 112 -6.70 9.02 1.61
CA GLY A 112 -7.58 8.32 2.54
C GLY A 112 -8.79 9.12 3.03
N ASN A 113 -9.44 8.60 4.07
CA ASN A 113 -10.76 9.00 4.58
C ASN A 113 -10.85 10.46 5.06
N LYS A 114 -9.74 11.09 5.43
CA LYS A 114 -9.63 12.49 5.88
C LYS A 114 -9.46 13.48 4.73
N SER A 115 -9.19 12.99 3.53
CA SER A 115 -8.98 13.83 2.35
C SER A 115 -10.30 14.10 1.60
N LYS A 116 -10.27 14.89 0.52
CA LYS A 116 -11.42 15.06 -0.38
C LYS A 116 -11.64 13.83 -1.27
N LEU A 117 -10.65 12.95 -1.40
CA LEU A 117 -10.70 11.76 -2.24
C LEU A 117 -11.41 10.61 -1.53
N ARG A 118 -11.12 10.39 -0.24
CA ARG A 118 -11.78 9.39 0.62
C ARG A 118 -11.79 7.98 0.00
N PHE A 119 -10.64 7.53 -0.49
CA PHE A 119 -10.48 6.13 -0.87
C PHE A 119 -10.49 5.26 0.39
N ARG A 120 -11.10 4.08 0.26
CA ARG A 120 -11.35 3.19 1.39
C ARG A 120 -10.14 2.36 1.80
N TYR A 121 -9.30 1.99 0.85
CA TYR A 121 -8.21 1.04 1.04
C TYR A 121 -6.89 1.58 0.46
N ALA A 122 -5.78 1.20 1.07
CA ALA A 122 -4.44 1.45 0.52
C ALA A 122 -4.02 0.40 -0.52
N HIS A 123 -4.85 -0.63 -0.76
CA HIS A 123 -4.51 -1.80 -1.57
C HIS A 123 -4.05 -1.46 -3.00
N ASP A 124 -4.62 -0.45 -3.66
CA ASP A 124 -4.23 -0.10 -5.04
C ASP A 124 -2.79 0.44 -5.11
N PHE A 125 -2.35 1.12 -4.04
CA PHE A 125 -0.98 1.58 -3.85
C PHE A 125 -0.07 0.43 -3.41
N LEU A 126 -0.44 -0.29 -2.34
CA LEU A 126 0.39 -1.36 -1.76
C LEU A 126 0.64 -2.52 -2.73
N TYR A 127 -0.36 -2.87 -3.54
CA TYR A 127 -0.28 -3.95 -4.51
C TYR A 127 0.11 -3.50 -5.91
N GLY A 128 0.52 -2.24 -6.07
CA GLY A 128 1.12 -1.74 -7.31
C GLY A 128 0.16 -1.62 -8.49
N TYR A 129 -1.16 -1.58 -8.28
CA TYR A 129 -2.12 -1.35 -9.36
C TYR A 129 -1.95 0.03 -10.00
N ASP A 130 -1.74 1.06 -9.17
CA ASP A 130 -1.49 2.41 -9.68
C ASP A 130 -0.12 2.52 -10.36
N TRP A 131 0.89 1.83 -9.82
CA TRP A 131 2.23 1.77 -10.42
C TRP A 131 2.20 1.08 -11.78
N ALA A 132 1.65 -0.12 -11.87
CA ALA A 132 1.57 -0.87 -13.13
C ALA A 132 0.82 -0.07 -14.20
N ARG A 133 -0.32 0.52 -13.86
CA ARG A 133 -1.09 1.38 -14.78
C ARG A 133 -0.28 2.60 -15.25
N TRP A 134 0.52 3.19 -14.37
CA TRP A 134 1.36 4.34 -14.70
C TRP A 134 2.53 3.97 -15.63
N VAL A 135 3.20 2.84 -15.37
CA VAL A 135 4.27 2.32 -16.22
C VAL A 135 3.73 1.95 -17.60
N MET A 136 2.62 1.22 -17.69
CA MET A 136 2.00 0.80 -18.96
C MET A 136 1.70 1.95 -19.93
N ARG A 137 1.44 3.16 -19.43
CA ARG A 137 1.16 4.32 -20.28
C ARG A 137 2.38 4.81 -21.04
N LYS A 138 3.58 4.57 -20.53
CA LYS A 138 4.85 4.93 -21.15
C LYS A 138 5.95 3.93 -20.75
N PRO A 139 5.90 2.69 -21.27
CA PRO A 139 6.79 1.62 -20.83
C PRO A 139 8.27 1.96 -21.04
N GLU A 140 8.60 2.54 -22.20
CA GLU A 140 10.00 2.88 -22.56
C GLU A 140 10.64 3.87 -21.57
N GLU A 141 9.86 4.81 -21.02
CA GLU A 141 10.35 5.81 -20.07
C GLU A 141 10.33 5.29 -18.61
N ARG A 142 9.47 4.31 -18.28
CA ARG A 142 9.08 4.03 -16.89
C ARG A 142 9.33 2.59 -16.43
N ALA A 143 9.67 1.66 -17.31
CA ALA A 143 9.86 0.25 -16.97
C ALA A 143 10.94 0.03 -15.90
N GLY A 144 11.94 0.91 -15.84
CA GLY A 144 13.02 0.86 -14.84
C GLY A 144 12.66 1.48 -13.48
N ILE A 145 11.48 2.08 -13.32
CA ILE A 145 11.07 2.78 -12.09
C ILE A 145 10.25 1.85 -11.21
N GLY A 146 10.67 1.68 -9.96
CA GLY A 146 9.98 0.87 -8.95
C GLY A 146 8.69 1.50 -8.41
N PRO A 147 7.83 0.68 -7.77
CA PRO A 147 6.52 1.11 -7.22
C PRO A 147 6.63 2.02 -6.00
N PHE A 148 7.81 2.21 -5.44
CA PHE A 148 8.07 3.12 -4.32
C PHE A 148 9.27 4.03 -4.57
N ASP A 149 9.65 4.22 -5.84
CA ASP A 149 10.71 5.13 -6.22
C ASP A 149 10.21 6.59 -6.17
N VAL A 150 11.15 7.52 -5.95
CA VAL A 150 10.90 8.97 -5.88
C VAL A 150 10.07 9.46 -7.08
N SER A 151 10.42 9.04 -8.30
CA SER A 151 9.71 9.47 -9.51
C SER A 151 8.25 9.02 -9.54
N PHE A 152 7.93 7.87 -8.95
CA PHE A 152 6.54 7.42 -8.85
C PHE A 152 5.79 8.17 -7.74
N PHE A 153 6.44 8.48 -6.61
CA PHE A 153 5.86 9.36 -5.59
C PHE A 153 5.53 10.76 -6.15
N ASP A 154 6.43 11.36 -6.93
CA ASP A 154 6.18 12.66 -7.55
C ASP A 154 4.97 12.61 -8.52
N TYR A 155 4.82 11.48 -9.24
CA TYR A 155 3.63 11.23 -10.04
C TYR A 155 2.36 11.13 -9.19
N LEU A 156 2.38 10.42 -8.06
CA LEU A 156 1.23 10.27 -7.17
C LEU A 156 0.80 11.62 -6.57
N ASP A 157 1.74 12.48 -6.18
CA ASP A 157 1.45 13.83 -5.70
C ASP A 157 0.74 14.68 -6.78
N GLY A 158 1.24 14.61 -8.02
CA GLY A 158 0.58 15.23 -9.17
C GLY A 158 -0.82 14.65 -9.42
N ARG A 159 -0.95 13.32 -9.33
CA ARG A 159 -2.22 12.62 -9.54
C ARG A 159 -3.24 12.98 -8.47
N GLN A 160 -2.82 13.11 -7.21
CA GLN A 160 -3.68 13.50 -6.10
C GLN A 160 -4.30 14.88 -6.36
N ARG A 161 -3.48 15.88 -6.71
CA ARG A 161 -3.94 17.23 -7.03
C ARG A 161 -4.95 17.23 -8.18
N ALA A 162 -4.63 16.54 -9.27
CA ALA A 162 -5.52 16.42 -10.42
C ALA A 162 -6.87 15.74 -10.04
N LEU A 163 -6.86 14.75 -9.15
CA LEU A 163 -8.10 14.14 -8.67
C LEU A 163 -8.93 15.10 -7.81
N VAL A 164 -8.30 15.90 -6.96
CA VAL A 164 -9.01 16.91 -6.16
C VAL A 164 -9.66 17.96 -7.07
N GLU A 165 -8.99 18.37 -8.14
CA GLU A 165 -9.56 19.28 -9.14
C GLU A 165 -10.78 18.66 -9.85
N LEU A 166 -10.73 17.39 -10.22
CA LEU A 166 -11.90 16.68 -10.79
C LEU A 166 -13.07 16.61 -9.79
N VAL A 167 -12.78 16.43 -8.50
CA VAL A 167 -13.80 16.48 -7.44
C VAL A 167 -14.38 17.88 -7.30
N ALA A 168 -13.55 18.92 -7.40
CA ALA A 168 -14.00 20.30 -7.34
C ALA A 168 -14.90 20.68 -8.53
N SER A 169 -14.62 20.15 -9.72
CA SER A 169 -15.45 20.35 -10.92
C SER A 169 -16.65 19.40 -11.03
N ASN A 170 -16.85 18.52 -10.03
CA ASN A 170 -17.92 17.53 -9.99
C ASN A 170 -17.94 16.63 -11.24
N ASP A 171 -16.77 16.13 -11.63
CA ASP A 171 -16.59 15.19 -12.75
C ASP A 171 -17.51 13.96 -12.65
N ARG A 172 -17.93 13.41 -13.78
CA ARG A 172 -18.84 12.24 -13.84
C ARG A 172 -18.31 11.03 -13.07
N LYS A 173 -17.01 10.77 -13.13
CA LYS A 173 -16.37 9.64 -12.44
C LYS A 173 -15.91 10.03 -11.04
N TYR A 174 -15.52 11.28 -10.84
CA TYR A 174 -15.03 11.82 -9.58
C TYR A 174 -15.97 12.89 -9.03
N SER A 175 -17.26 12.58 -8.87
CA SER A 175 -18.24 13.54 -8.35
C SER A 175 -17.97 13.88 -6.88
N GLN A 176 -18.58 14.94 -6.37
CA GLN A 176 -18.57 15.21 -4.94
C GLN A 176 -19.28 14.08 -4.18
N LEU A 177 -18.75 13.74 -3.01
CA LEU A 177 -19.33 12.73 -2.12
C LEU A 177 -20.32 13.39 -1.16
N ASN A 178 -21.39 12.68 -0.85
CA ASN A 178 -22.39 13.05 0.13
C ASN A 178 -22.15 12.31 1.45
N GLY A 179 -22.12 13.04 2.56
CA GLY A 179 -22.04 12.44 3.89
C GLY A 179 -20.76 11.63 4.13
N ARG A 180 -20.89 10.37 4.56
CA ARG A 180 -19.79 9.52 5.04
C ARG A 180 -19.37 8.40 4.08
N GLU A 181 -19.79 8.43 2.82
CA GLU A 181 -19.40 7.41 1.84
C GLU A 181 -17.92 7.45 1.45
N TYR A 182 -17.43 6.31 0.95
CA TYR A 182 -16.10 6.18 0.34
C TYR A 182 -16.19 6.26 -1.18
N ARG A 183 -15.15 6.82 -1.81
CA ARG A 183 -15.08 6.86 -3.26
C ARG A 183 -14.74 5.50 -3.83
N ASN A 184 -15.56 5.02 -4.77
CA ASN A 184 -15.28 3.84 -5.57
C ASN A 184 -15.35 4.17 -7.07
N PRO A 185 -14.20 4.39 -7.74
CA PRO A 185 -14.13 4.72 -9.17
C PRO A 185 -14.16 3.46 -10.08
N PHE A 186 -14.36 2.28 -9.51
CA PHE A 186 -14.36 1.00 -10.21
C PHE A 186 -15.79 0.55 -10.53
N SER A 187 -15.91 -0.29 -11.57
CA SER A 187 -17.17 -0.90 -12.02
C SER A 187 -17.62 -2.09 -11.17
N PHE A 188 -16.95 -2.36 -10.04
CA PHE A 188 -17.25 -3.49 -9.16
C PHE A 188 -17.33 -3.04 -7.69
N ILE A 189 -18.02 -3.83 -6.89
CA ILE A 189 -18.27 -3.60 -5.47
C ILE A 189 -16.96 -3.73 -4.70
N ARG A 190 -16.77 -2.86 -3.71
CA ARG A 190 -15.60 -2.84 -2.81
C ARG A 190 -16.04 -2.67 -1.37
N GLU A 191 -17.09 -3.40 -0.99
CA GLU A 191 -17.39 -3.65 0.40
C GLU A 191 -16.40 -4.68 0.97
N PRO A 192 -16.15 -4.72 2.29
CA PRO A 192 -15.02 -5.48 2.83
C PRO A 192 -15.03 -6.98 2.47
N PRO A 193 -16.17 -7.70 2.53
CA PRO A 193 -16.22 -9.12 2.12
C PRO A 193 -15.84 -9.33 0.65
N GLU A 194 -16.37 -8.50 -0.26
CA GLU A 194 -16.15 -8.57 -1.70
C GLU A 194 -14.71 -8.20 -2.05
N GLU A 195 -14.17 -7.18 -1.38
CA GLU A 195 -12.78 -6.76 -1.50
C GLU A 195 -11.82 -7.87 -1.06
N SER A 196 -12.12 -8.54 0.06
CA SER A 196 -11.36 -9.71 0.53
C SER A 196 -11.40 -10.85 -0.47
N GLN A 197 -12.61 -11.25 -0.89
CA GLN A 197 -12.81 -12.36 -1.82
C GLN A 197 -12.07 -12.12 -3.13
N LEU A 198 -12.19 -10.92 -3.69
CA LEU A 198 -11.55 -10.56 -4.95
C LEU A 198 -10.02 -10.59 -4.83
N HIS A 199 -9.43 -10.00 -3.79
CA HIS A 199 -7.97 -9.97 -3.64
C HIS A 199 -7.35 -11.33 -3.35
N CYS A 200 -8.00 -12.15 -2.51
CA CYS A 200 -7.53 -13.52 -2.29
C CYS A 200 -7.50 -14.30 -3.60
N LEU A 201 -8.53 -14.18 -4.44
CA LEU A 201 -8.55 -14.86 -5.74
C LEU A 201 -7.51 -14.28 -6.70
N LEU A 202 -7.35 -12.94 -6.76
CA LEU A 202 -6.32 -12.29 -7.57
C LEU A 202 -4.92 -12.77 -7.20
N ALA A 203 -4.63 -12.93 -5.91
CA ALA A 203 -3.35 -13.47 -5.46
C ALA A 203 -3.18 -14.95 -5.88
N GLN A 204 -4.21 -15.77 -5.72
CA GLN A 204 -4.19 -17.19 -6.11
C GLN A 204 -3.94 -17.40 -7.60
N VAL A 205 -4.52 -16.55 -8.46
CA VAL A 205 -4.32 -16.62 -9.92
C VAL A 205 -3.18 -15.74 -10.42
N ASP A 206 -2.33 -15.23 -9.51
CA ASP A 206 -1.16 -14.41 -9.82
C ASP A 206 -1.50 -13.19 -10.69
N LEU A 207 -2.55 -12.46 -10.32
CA LEU A 207 -3.03 -11.24 -10.98
C LEU A 207 -2.88 -9.98 -10.11
N ILE A 208 -1.97 -10.03 -9.14
CA ILE A 208 -1.55 -8.86 -8.38
C ILE A 208 -0.24 -8.32 -8.98
N PRO A 209 -0.16 -7.02 -9.37
CA PRO A 209 1.02 -6.46 -10.02
C PRO A 209 2.29 -6.55 -9.18
N LEU A 210 2.18 -6.33 -7.87
CA LEU A 210 3.28 -6.38 -6.93
C LEU A 210 2.95 -7.39 -5.81
N LYS A 211 3.80 -8.40 -5.66
CA LYS A 211 3.73 -9.36 -4.55
C LYS A 211 4.24 -8.71 -3.25
N ALA A 212 3.44 -7.80 -2.71
CA ALA A 212 3.81 -6.94 -1.58
C ALA A 212 4.12 -7.71 -0.28
N TRP A 213 3.66 -8.96 -0.17
CA TRP A 213 3.93 -9.88 0.94
C TRP A 213 5.31 -10.54 0.88
N ARG A 214 6.08 -10.31 -0.18
CA ARG A 214 7.45 -10.82 -0.35
C ARG A 214 8.46 -9.69 -0.20
N LEU A 215 9.60 -9.96 0.43
CA LEU A 215 10.67 -8.97 0.57
C LEU A 215 11.37 -8.63 -0.77
N ASP A 216 11.35 -9.55 -1.73
CA ASP A 216 11.89 -9.29 -3.07
C ASP A 216 10.95 -8.43 -3.95
N GLY A 217 9.68 -8.34 -3.56
CA GLY A 217 8.66 -7.55 -4.25
C GLY A 217 8.58 -7.85 -5.73
N GLU A 218 8.49 -9.13 -6.10
CA GLU A 218 8.25 -9.52 -7.49
C GLU A 218 7.12 -8.67 -8.09
N ARG A 219 7.44 -8.00 -9.20
CA ARG A 219 6.64 -6.91 -9.76
C ARG A 219 6.51 -7.07 -11.26
N ARG A 220 5.30 -6.86 -11.76
CA ARG A 220 4.96 -6.91 -13.18
C ARG A 220 4.03 -5.75 -13.51
N TRP A 221 4.26 -5.16 -14.67
CA TRP A 221 3.43 -4.08 -15.20
C TRP A 221 2.92 -4.39 -16.61
N ASP A 222 3.45 -5.40 -17.26
CA ASP A 222 3.25 -5.78 -18.67
C ASP A 222 1.93 -6.52 -18.93
N LEU A 223 1.04 -6.58 -17.93
CA LEU A 223 -0.31 -7.13 -18.05
C LEU A 223 -1.37 -6.04 -17.78
N PRO A 224 -2.55 -6.12 -18.40
CA PRO A 224 -3.65 -5.19 -18.17
C PRO A 224 -4.38 -5.49 -16.83
N PHE A 225 -3.67 -5.36 -15.71
CA PHE A 225 -4.17 -5.72 -14.37
C PHE A 225 -5.49 -5.06 -13.99
N THR A 226 -5.74 -3.83 -14.46
CA THR A 226 -7.03 -3.15 -14.21
C THR A 226 -8.19 -3.91 -14.87
N ASP A 227 -8.03 -4.33 -16.12
CA ASP A 227 -9.08 -5.03 -16.88
C ASP A 227 -9.22 -6.48 -16.40
N LEU A 228 -8.11 -7.13 -16.08
CA LEU A 228 -8.11 -8.49 -15.54
C LEU A 228 -8.80 -8.55 -14.17
N ARG A 229 -8.55 -7.56 -13.30
CA ARG A 229 -9.26 -7.41 -12.02
C ARG A 229 -10.75 -7.19 -12.21
N ALA A 230 -11.15 -6.33 -13.16
CA ALA A 230 -12.57 -6.09 -13.45
C ALA A 230 -13.27 -7.35 -13.99
N LYS A 231 -12.64 -8.09 -14.92
CA LYS A 231 -13.16 -9.36 -15.45
C LYS A 231 -13.33 -10.42 -14.36
N LEU A 232 -12.39 -10.48 -13.41
CA LEU A 232 -12.49 -11.43 -12.31
C LEU A 232 -13.58 -11.04 -11.33
N ALA A 233 -13.73 -9.75 -11.03
CA ALA A 233 -14.84 -9.24 -10.23
C ALA A 233 -16.20 -9.56 -10.86
N ASP A 234 -16.32 -9.43 -12.19
CA ASP A 234 -17.53 -9.79 -12.92
C ASP A 234 -17.88 -11.28 -12.80
N ARG A 235 -16.88 -12.17 -12.97
CA ARG A 235 -17.06 -13.63 -12.77
C ARG A 235 -17.49 -14.00 -11.35
N LEU A 236 -17.16 -13.19 -10.36
CA LEU A 236 -17.57 -13.36 -8.96
C LEU A 236 -18.95 -12.74 -8.67
N GLY A 237 -19.62 -12.14 -9.66
CA GLY A 237 -20.89 -11.45 -9.46
C GLY A 237 -20.75 -10.12 -8.70
N LEU A 238 -19.55 -9.53 -8.67
CA LEU A 238 -19.26 -8.29 -7.94
C LEU A 238 -19.45 -7.04 -8.80
N SER A 239 -19.89 -7.18 -10.06
CA SER A 239 -20.14 -6.06 -10.95
C SER A 239 -21.20 -5.12 -10.34
N ARG A 240 -20.87 -3.83 -10.27
CA ARG A 240 -21.88 -2.79 -10.04
C ARG A 240 -22.59 -2.66 -11.38
N GLY A 241 -23.82 -3.17 -11.46
CA GLY A 241 -24.64 -3.00 -12.67
C GLY A 241 -24.56 -1.56 -13.16
N GLU A 242 -24.55 -1.35 -14.48
CA GLU A 242 -24.36 -0.02 -15.09
C GLU A 242 -25.28 1.01 -14.42
N GLY A 243 -24.70 1.75 -13.48
CA GLY A 243 -25.35 2.84 -12.78
C GLY A 243 -25.37 4.02 -13.71
N ARG A 244 -26.54 4.20 -14.32
CA ARG A 244 -27.10 5.41 -14.96
C ARG A 244 -26.49 6.73 -14.51
#